data_AF-A0A177AA27-F1
#
_entry.id   AF-A0A177AA27-F1
#
_cell.length_a   1.000
_cell.length_b   1.000
_cell.length_c   1.000
_cell.angle_alpha   90.00
_cell.angle_beta   90.00
_cell.angle_gamma   90.00
#
_symmetry.space_group_name_H-M   'P 1'
#
loop_
_entity.id
_entity.type
_entity.pdbx_description
1 polymer ?
#
loop_
_entity_poly.entity_id
_entity_poly.type
_entity_poly.pdbx_seq_one_letter_code
_entity_poly.pdbx_strand_id
1 'polypeptide(L)'
;MTHEYPGINVDLRHYPTGLAAKSYPIGAHGNCAGAESELLPVREVFMMVLMDWLSDKPDWDKKVFDEEIVAKWRKEALEQPEDKLYAQLVESKSGGVKVPMPRARMMSETAFDYCMKELRAKAAHFQRVSSLPSIRRATPLSSLTPS
;
A
#
# COMPACT_ATOMS: atom_id res chain seq x y z
N MET A 1 30.53 -11.86 -23.11
CA MET A 1 29.28 -11.21 -23.54
C MET A 1 28.50 -10.87 -22.28
N THR A 2 28.38 -9.59 -21.95
CA THR A 2 27.59 -9.12 -20.80
C THR A 2 26.11 -9.26 -21.15
N HIS A 3 25.38 -10.10 -20.41
CA HIS A 3 23.93 -10.16 -20.55
C HIS A 3 23.34 -8.83 -20.08
N GLU A 4 22.83 -8.05 -21.03
CA GLU A 4 22.10 -6.82 -20.73
C GLU A 4 20.68 -7.22 -20.32
N TYR A 5 20.35 -7.00 -19.04
CA TYR A 5 19.06 -7.38 -18.50
C TYR A 5 18.04 -6.29 -18.84
N PRO A 6 16.95 -6.58 -19.57
CA PRO A 6 15.97 -5.56 -19.89
C PRO A 6 15.35 -5.01 -18.59
N GLY A 7 15.36 -3.70 -18.42
CA GLY A 7 14.77 -3.03 -17.24
C GLY A 7 15.76 -2.65 -16.11
N ILE A 8 17.05 -2.98 -16.22
CA ILE A 8 18.07 -2.55 -15.23
C ILE A 8 18.60 -1.14 -15.57
N ASN A 9 18.76 -0.25 -14.58
CA ASN A 9 19.26 1.13 -14.74
C ASN A 9 18.46 2.03 -15.73
N VAL A 10 17.23 1.66 -16.06
CA VAL A 10 16.32 2.48 -16.85
C VAL A 10 15.21 3.04 -15.97
N ASP A 11 14.60 4.15 -16.40
CA ASP A 11 13.46 4.74 -15.71
C ASP A 11 12.32 3.71 -15.57
N LEU A 12 11.59 3.75 -14.46
CA LEU A 12 10.48 2.82 -14.19
C LEU A 12 9.39 2.86 -15.28
N ARG A 13 9.25 3.99 -15.97
CA ARG A 13 8.31 4.20 -17.08
C ARG A 13 8.97 4.03 -18.45
N HIS A 14 10.21 3.57 -18.52
CA HIS A 14 10.89 3.29 -19.78
C HIS A 14 10.15 2.16 -20.51
N TYR A 15 9.57 2.51 -21.66
CA TYR A 15 8.91 1.55 -22.54
C TYR A 15 9.73 1.37 -23.82
N PRO A 16 10.30 0.18 -24.07
CA PRO A 16 11.13 -0.03 -25.23
C PRO A 16 10.24 0.01 -26.49
N THR A 17 10.48 0.97 -27.37
CA THR A 17 9.63 1.24 -28.54
C THR A 17 10.15 0.46 -29.75
N GLY A 18 9.32 -0.44 -30.33
CA GLY A 18 9.63 -1.15 -31.59
C GLY A 18 9.12 -2.59 -31.63
N LEU A 19 8.74 -3.09 -32.82
CA LEU A 19 8.16 -4.44 -33.00
C LEU A 19 9.08 -5.60 -32.55
N ALA A 20 10.39 -5.37 -32.48
CA ALA A 20 11.39 -6.37 -32.08
C ALA A 20 11.83 -6.22 -30.61
N ALA A 21 11.33 -5.22 -29.87
CA ALA A 21 11.67 -5.03 -28.48
C ALA A 21 11.01 -6.12 -27.63
N LYS A 22 11.83 -6.98 -27.01
CA LYS A 22 11.37 -7.90 -25.97
C LYS A 22 11.03 -7.10 -24.71
N SER A 23 9.82 -6.56 -24.64
CA SER A 23 9.31 -5.95 -23.42
C SER A 23 8.87 -7.05 -22.46
N TYR A 24 9.28 -6.96 -21.20
CA TYR A 24 8.52 -7.63 -20.16
C TYR A 24 7.16 -6.93 -20.06
N PRO A 25 6.04 -7.68 -20.00
CA PRO A 25 4.74 -7.07 -19.78
C PRO A 25 4.75 -6.43 -18.39
N ILE A 26 5.01 -5.13 -18.32
CA ILE A 26 4.67 -4.34 -17.16
C ILE A 26 3.15 -4.22 -17.21
N GLY A 27 2.45 -5.05 -16.43
CA GLY A 27 0.99 -5.13 -16.40
C GLY A 27 0.27 -3.83 -15.99
N ALA A 28 1.01 -2.74 -15.78
CA ALA A 28 0.51 -1.42 -15.40
C ALA A 28 0.97 -0.31 -16.38
N HIS A 29 1.46 -0.65 -17.58
CA HIS A 29 1.83 0.35 -18.58
C HIS A 29 0.62 0.84 -19.38
N GLY A 30 0.52 2.15 -19.65
CA GLY A 30 -0.65 2.75 -20.32
C GLY A 30 -0.93 2.23 -21.73
N ASN A 31 0.06 1.63 -22.40
CA ASN A 31 -0.11 0.98 -23.71
C ASN A 31 -0.36 -0.54 -23.63
N CYS A 32 -0.48 -1.13 -22.44
CA CYS A 32 -0.87 -2.54 -22.30
C CYS A 32 -2.39 -2.69 -22.49
N ALA A 33 -2.82 -2.63 -23.75
CA ALA A 33 -4.19 -2.96 -24.13
C ALA A 33 -4.49 -4.42 -23.74
N GLY A 34 -5.39 -4.62 -22.77
CA GLY A 34 -5.76 -5.93 -22.24
C GLY A 34 -5.41 -6.16 -20.76
N ALA A 35 -4.75 -5.22 -20.09
CA ALA A 35 -4.68 -5.21 -18.63
C ALA A 35 -6.03 -4.73 -18.05
N GLU A 36 -7.03 -5.61 -18.12
CA GLU A 36 -8.31 -5.40 -17.44
C GLU A 36 -8.17 -5.86 -16.00
N SER A 37 -8.04 -4.91 -15.06
CA SER A 37 -8.21 -5.17 -13.64
C SER A 37 -9.64 -4.82 -13.25
N GLU A 38 -10.27 -5.63 -12.40
CA GLU A 38 -11.52 -5.23 -11.74
C GLU A 38 -11.29 -3.90 -11.01
N LEU A 39 -12.21 -2.95 -11.20
CA LEU A 39 -12.14 -1.67 -10.51
C LEU A 39 -12.31 -1.94 -9.01
N LEU A 40 -11.30 -1.54 -8.22
CA LEU A 40 -11.45 -1.57 -6.77
C LEU A 40 -12.59 -0.62 -6.37
N PRO A 41 -13.59 -1.10 -5.60
CA PRO A 41 -14.62 -0.22 -5.09
C PRO A 41 -13.98 0.84 -4.19
N VAL A 42 -14.48 2.07 -4.25
CA VAL A 42 -13.90 3.21 -3.54
C VAL A 42 -13.74 2.93 -2.03
N ARG A 43 -14.61 2.09 -1.44
CA ARG A 43 -14.50 1.65 -0.04
C ARG A 43 -13.22 0.86 0.23
N GLU A 44 -12.83 -0.07 -0.66
CA GLU A 44 -11.60 -0.85 -0.51
C GLU A 44 -10.37 0.05 -0.58
N VAL A 45 -10.37 1.01 -1.50
CA VAL A 45 -9.27 1.99 -1.61
C VAL A 45 -9.17 2.83 -0.34
N PHE A 46 -10.31 3.23 0.25
CA PHE A 46 -10.32 3.96 1.50
C PHE A 46 -9.79 3.11 2.68
N MET A 47 -10.15 1.84 2.74
CA MET A 47 -9.61 0.89 3.73
C MET A 47 -8.09 0.75 3.59
N MET A 48 -7.58 0.71 2.36
CA MET A 48 -6.13 0.69 2.11
C MET A 48 -5.44 1.96 2.62
N VAL A 49 -5.99 3.15 2.32
CA VAL A 49 -5.45 4.42 2.82
C VAL A 49 -5.46 4.48 4.35
N LEU A 50 -6.52 4.01 4.99
CA LEU A 50 -6.57 3.91 6.45
C LEU A 50 -5.47 3.00 6.99
N MET A 51 -5.32 1.80 6.41
CA MET A 51 -4.29 0.85 6.84
C MET A 51 -2.87 1.41 6.65
N ASP A 52 -2.63 2.15 5.56
CA ASP A 52 -1.36 2.83 5.30
C ASP A 52 -1.06 3.85 6.39
N TRP A 53 -2.00 4.76 6.66
CA TRP A 53 -1.91 5.76 7.73
C TRP A 53 -1.73 5.17 9.14
N LEU A 54 -2.36 4.03 9.44
CA LEU A 54 -2.17 3.32 10.70
C LEU A 54 -0.77 2.69 10.77
N SER A 55 -0.29 2.11 9.68
CA SER A 55 1.01 1.45 9.62
C SER A 55 2.21 2.40 9.54
N ASP A 56 1.99 3.67 9.22
CA ASP A 56 3.01 4.73 9.31
C ASP A 56 3.30 5.17 10.76
N LYS A 57 2.44 4.82 11.72
CA LYS A 57 2.64 5.20 13.12
C LYS A 57 3.82 4.42 13.73
N PRO A 58 4.64 5.03 14.60
CA PRO A 58 5.72 4.32 15.27
C PRO A 58 5.17 3.21 16.17
N ASP A 59 5.83 2.05 16.17
CA ASP A 59 5.42 0.84 16.92
C ASP A 59 3.97 0.40 16.65
N TRP A 60 3.44 0.67 15.45
CA TRP A 60 2.08 0.29 15.08
C TRP A 60 1.84 -1.22 15.29
N ASP A 61 2.85 -2.04 14.99
CA ASP A 61 2.83 -3.50 15.07
C ASP A 61 2.63 -4.03 16.50
N LYS A 62 2.93 -3.22 17.52
CA LYS A 62 2.64 -3.53 18.92
C LYS A 62 1.31 -2.92 19.37
N LYS A 63 1.07 -1.68 18.95
CA LYS A 63 -0.10 -0.88 19.34
C LYS A 63 -1.42 -1.43 18.80
N VAL A 64 -1.41 -2.17 17.69
CA VAL A 64 -2.61 -2.84 17.14
C VAL A 64 -3.25 -3.88 18.09
N PHE A 65 -2.52 -4.33 19.11
CA PHE A 65 -3.00 -5.25 20.14
C PHE A 65 -3.47 -4.55 21.42
N ASP A 66 -3.22 -3.25 21.55
CA ASP A 66 -3.66 -2.44 22.68
C ASP A 66 -5.06 -1.87 22.40
N GLU A 67 -6.07 -2.40 23.09
CA GLU A 67 -7.47 -2.03 22.86
C GLU A 67 -7.76 -0.55 23.21
N GLU A 68 -7.02 0.08 24.12
CA GLU A 68 -7.20 1.51 24.41
C GLU A 68 -6.72 2.38 23.23
N ILE A 69 -5.57 2.02 22.65
CA ILE A 69 -5.03 2.71 21.48
C ILE A 69 -5.92 2.47 20.26
N VAL A 70 -6.39 1.23 20.06
CA VAL A 70 -7.30 0.88 18.97
C VAL A 70 -8.63 1.62 19.11
N ALA A 71 -9.18 1.76 20.32
CA ALA A 71 -10.39 2.56 20.54
C ALA A 71 -10.19 4.03 20.16
N LYS A 72 -9.01 4.60 20.45
CA LYS A 72 -8.66 5.96 20.02
C LYS A 72 -8.58 6.06 18.49
N TRP A 73 -7.88 5.13 17.83
CA TRP A 73 -7.79 5.09 16.37
C TRP A 73 -9.13 4.87 15.70
N ARG A 74 -10.03 4.09 16.31
CA ARG A 74 -11.41 3.90 15.84
C ARG A 74 -12.14 5.24 15.82
N LYS A 75 -12.04 6.01 16.90
CA LYS A 75 -12.64 7.34 16.97
C LYS A 75 -12.05 8.29 15.93
N GLU A 76 -10.72 8.34 15.81
CA GLU A 76 -10.04 9.17 14.79
C GLU A 76 -10.48 8.81 13.37
N ALA A 77 -10.50 7.52 13.02
CA ALA A 77 -10.90 7.03 11.70
C ALA A 77 -12.37 7.34 11.37
N LEU A 78 -13.26 7.23 12.36
CA LEU A 78 -14.68 7.55 12.19
C LEU A 78 -14.97 9.06 12.17
N GLU A 79 -14.10 9.90 12.72
CA GLU A 79 -14.28 11.36 12.70
C GLU A 79 -13.58 12.04 11.52
N GLN A 80 -12.71 11.32 10.79
CA GLN A 80 -11.97 11.89 9.66
C GLN A 80 -12.89 12.33 8.51
N PRO A 81 -12.65 13.52 7.91
CA PRO A 81 -13.40 13.99 6.77
C PRO A 81 -13.06 13.17 5.51
N GLU A 82 -14.08 12.57 4.90
CA GLU A 82 -13.93 11.72 3.70
C GLU A 82 -13.86 12.53 2.40
N ASP A 83 -14.30 13.79 2.39
CA ASP A 83 -14.44 14.61 1.18
C ASP A 83 -13.10 14.80 0.44
N LYS A 84 -12.03 15.13 1.18
CA LYS A 84 -10.69 15.36 0.61
C LYS A 84 -10.09 14.08 0.05
N LEU A 85 -10.28 12.97 0.75
CA LEU A 85 -9.81 11.66 0.33
C LEU A 85 -10.58 11.20 -0.91
N TYR A 86 -11.90 11.36 -0.92
CA TYR A 86 -12.73 11.04 -2.07
C TYR A 86 -12.33 11.84 -3.31
N ALA A 87 -12.08 13.15 -3.16
CA ALA A 87 -11.56 13.99 -4.24
C ALA A 87 -10.24 13.44 -4.80
N GLN A 88 -9.28 13.07 -3.94
CA GLN A 88 -8.01 12.48 -4.38
C GLN A 88 -8.19 11.14 -5.11
N LEU A 89 -9.15 10.31 -4.70
CA LEU A 89 -9.42 9.01 -5.32
C LEU A 89 -10.14 9.12 -6.67
N VAL A 90 -11.01 10.13 -6.81
CA VAL A 90 -11.89 10.32 -7.97
C VAL A 90 -11.35 11.32 -8.98
N GLU A 91 -10.33 12.11 -8.62
CA GLU A 91 -9.62 13.02 -9.53
C GLU A 91 -9.00 12.25 -10.70
N SER A 92 -9.81 12.03 -11.74
CA SER A 92 -9.34 11.55 -13.01
C SER A 92 -8.49 12.67 -13.62
N LYS A 93 -7.19 12.38 -13.81
CA LYS A 93 -6.31 13.28 -14.58
C LYS A 93 -6.68 13.37 -16.06
N SER A 94 -7.67 12.61 -16.53
CA SER A 94 -8.11 12.60 -17.92
C SER A 94 -9.63 12.41 -18.03
N GLY A 95 -10.35 13.44 -18.48
CA GLY A 95 -11.71 13.28 -19.03
C GLY A 95 -12.87 13.95 -18.30
N GLY A 96 -12.64 14.66 -17.18
CA GLY A 96 -13.65 15.56 -16.59
C GLY A 96 -14.94 14.89 -16.08
N VAL A 97 -15.00 13.56 -15.99
CA VAL A 97 -16.15 12.83 -15.45
C VAL A 97 -16.21 13.08 -13.94
N LYS A 98 -17.22 13.82 -13.49
CA LYS A 98 -17.48 14.05 -12.06
C LYS A 98 -18.24 12.87 -11.48
N VAL A 99 -17.57 12.04 -10.68
CA VAL A 99 -18.26 10.99 -9.91
C VAL A 99 -18.81 11.62 -8.62
N PRO A 100 -20.12 11.52 -8.36
CA PRO A 100 -20.71 12.08 -7.15
C PRO A 100 -20.33 11.26 -5.92
N MET A 101 -20.06 11.94 -4.81
CA MET A 101 -19.75 11.28 -3.55
C MET A 101 -20.91 10.37 -3.09
N PRO A 102 -20.61 9.14 -2.64
CA PRO A 102 -21.61 8.27 -2.05
C PRO A 102 -22.33 8.93 -0.86
N ARG A 103 -23.64 8.69 -0.73
CA ARG A 103 -24.43 9.19 0.42
C ARG A 103 -24.11 8.46 1.74
N ALA A 104 -23.54 7.26 1.64
CA ALA A 104 -23.12 6.48 2.80
C ALA A 104 -21.66 6.78 3.12
N ARG A 105 -21.32 6.84 4.41
CA ARG A 105 -19.92 6.93 4.83
C ARG A 105 -19.13 5.75 4.31
N MET A 106 -17.92 6.05 3.86
CA MET A 106 -16.97 5.08 3.33
C MET A 106 -16.40 4.24 4.47
N MET A 107 -16.05 4.88 5.58
CA MET A 107 -15.58 4.25 6.81
C MET A 107 -16.75 3.89 7.72
N SER A 108 -17.12 2.61 7.70
CA SER A 108 -18.03 2.02 8.68
C SER A 108 -17.25 1.38 9.83
N GLU A 109 -17.92 1.14 10.95
CA GLU A 109 -17.35 0.38 12.07
C GLU A 109 -16.87 -1.01 11.64
N THR A 110 -17.65 -1.68 10.80
CA THR A 110 -17.28 -2.99 10.26
C THR A 110 -16.04 -2.93 9.37
N ALA A 111 -15.89 -1.88 8.55
CA ALA A 111 -14.71 -1.69 7.72
C ALA A 111 -13.45 -1.47 8.58
N PHE A 112 -13.57 -0.68 9.64
CA PHE A 112 -12.49 -0.50 10.62
C PHE A 112 -12.09 -1.83 11.28
N ASP A 113 -13.08 -2.62 11.73
CA ASP A 113 -12.81 -3.91 12.36
C ASP A 113 -12.08 -4.88 11.43
N TYR A 114 -12.41 -4.89 10.13
CA TYR A 114 -11.66 -5.66 9.12
C TYR A 114 -10.22 -5.13 8.95
N CYS A 115 -10.04 -3.81 8.82
CA CYS A 115 -8.70 -3.23 8.71
C CYS A 115 -7.82 -3.61 9.92
N MET A 116 -8.39 -3.60 11.13
CA MET A 116 -7.67 -3.99 12.33
C MET A 116 -7.33 -5.49 12.36
N LYS A 117 -8.21 -6.36 11.87
CA LYS A 117 -7.90 -7.80 11.73
C LYS A 117 -6.73 -8.03 10.78
N GLU A 118 -6.73 -7.38 9.62
CA GLU A 118 -5.63 -7.47 8.65
C GLU A 118 -4.32 -6.93 9.21
N LEU A 119 -4.35 -5.79 9.90
CA LEU A 119 -3.16 -5.21 10.54
C LEU A 119 -2.60 -6.12 11.64
N ARG A 120 -3.46 -6.74 12.45
CA ARG A 120 -3.03 -7.71 13.48
C ARG A 120 -2.41 -8.96 12.84
N ALA A 121 -2.98 -9.46 11.75
CA ALA A 121 -2.42 -10.57 11.00
C ALA A 121 -1.04 -10.21 10.39
N LYS A 122 -0.92 -9.01 9.82
CA LYS A 122 0.34 -8.47 9.29
C LYS A 122 1.39 -8.32 10.39
N ALA A 123 1.04 -7.78 11.55
CA ALA A 123 1.95 -7.64 12.70
C ALA A 123 2.43 -9.01 13.22
N ALA A 124 1.52 -9.99 13.36
CA ALA A 124 1.88 -11.35 13.75
C ALA A 124 2.81 -12.02 12.74
N HIS A 125 2.59 -11.79 11.43
CA HIS A 125 3.48 -12.27 10.38
C HIS A 125 4.84 -11.57 10.43
N PHE A 126 4.89 -10.26 10.66
CA PHE A 126 6.13 -9.50 10.76
C PHE A 126 7.02 -9.99 11.92
N GLN A 127 6.43 -10.27 13.08
CA GLN A 127 7.15 -10.86 14.22
C GLN A 127 7.72 -12.24 13.88
N ARG A 128 6.96 -13.06 13.16
CA ARG A 128 7.43 -14.38 12.69
C ARG A 128 8.57 -14.26 11.68
N VAL A 129 8.44 -13.39 10.68
CA VAL A 129 9.44 -13.26 9.60
C VAL A 129 10.71 -12.57 10.06
N SER A 130 10.61 -11.57 10.96
CA SER A 130 11.78 -10.92 11.58
C SER A 130 12.61 -11.86 12.48
N SER A 131 12.05 -13.02 12.86
CA SER A 131 12.77 -14.08 13.55
C SER A 131 13.62 -14.96 12.62
N LEU A 132 13.40 -14.90 11.30
CA LEU A 132 14.11 -15.74 10.34
C LEU A 132 15.59 -15.29 10.18
N PRO A 133 16.57 -16.21 10.33
CA PRO A 133 18.00 -15.89 10.27
C PRO A 133 18.47 -15.25 8.96
N SER A 134 17.74 -15.47 7.86
CA SER A 134 18.12 -14.97 6.53
C SER A 134 17.98 -13.44 6.40
N ILE A 135 17.04 -12.82 7.13
CA ILE A 135 16.75 -11.37 7.06
C ILE A 135 17.58 -10.56 8.06
N ARG A 136 17.99 -11.15 9.19
CA ARG A 136 18.80 -10.47 10.23
C ARG A 136 20.23 -10.09 9.83
N ARG A 137 20.65 -10.40 8.60
CA ARG A 137 22.03 -10.20 8.12
C ARG A 137 22.36 -8.78 7.65
N ALA A 138 21.40 -7.85 7.71
CA ALA A 138 21.56 -6.48 7.23
C ALA A 138 21.58 -5.39 8.33
N THR A 139 21.75 -5.74 9.60
CA THR A 139 22.18 -4.74 10.60
C THR A 139 23.68 -4.49 10.43
N PRO A 140 24.13 -3.25 10.17
CA PRO A 140 25.55 -2.97 10.02
C PRO A 140 26.27 -3.27 11.34
N LEU A 141 27.31 -4.10 11.26
CA LEU A 141 28.28 -4.35 12.32
C LEU A 141 29.03 -3.04 12.63
N SER A 142 28.45 -2.17 13.47
CA SER A 142 29.12 -0.97 13.99
C SER A 142 29.47 -1.09 15.48
N SER A 143 29.44 -2.29 16.06
CA SER A 143 29.81 -2.48 17.47
C SER A 143 30.57 -3.78 17.71
N LEU A 144 31.70 -3.96 17.03
CA LEU A 144 32.72 -4.94 17.41
C LEU A 144 34.13 -4.42 17.10
N THR A 145 34.65 -3.55 17.96
CA THR A 145 36.08 -3.57 18.33
C THR A 145 36.18 -3.40 19.84
N PRO A 146 36.47 -4.48 20.60
CA PRO A 146 36.97 -4.37 21.96
C PRO A 146 38.50 -4.45 22.00
N SER A 147 39.07 -3.68 22.93
CA SER A 147 40.47 -3.64 23.41
C SER A 147 41.48 -2.84 22.59
#